data_AF-A0A655AI46-F1
#
_entry.id   AF-A0A655AI46-F1
#
_cell.length_a   1.000
_cell.length_b   1.000
_cell.length_c   1.000
_cell.angle_alpha   90.00
_cell.angle_beta   90.00
_cell.angle_gamma   90.00
#
_symmetry.space_group_name_H-M   'P 1'
#
loop_
_entity.id
_entity.type
_entity.pdbx_description
1 polymer ?
#
loop_
_entity_poly.entity_id
_entity_poly.type
_entity_poly.pdbx_seq_one_letter_code
_entity_poly.pdbx_strand_id
1 'polypeptide(L)'
;MVGASVALAAGAQLLWQLPLLSIGCGLIVAALLVTIQAAQLSALWARFPLPVIPAPGDPTPSAPPLRLLEDLPRRVRVSDAHQSGFIAAAVLLSVLGSVAIAVRPEALSVVGWYLVAATAAAATLRARVWDSAACKAWLLAQPYLVAGVLLVFYTATGRYVAAFGAVLVLAVLMLAWVVVALNPGIASPESYSLPLRRLLGLVAAGLDVSLIPVMAYLVGLFAWVLNR
;
A
#
# COMPACT_ATOMS: atom_id res chain seq x y z
N MET A 1 -10.51 5.84 -8.68
CA MET A 1 -10.11 5.64 -7.28
C MET A 1 -9.22 6.77 -6.78
N VAL A 2 -7.99 6.94 -7.28
CA VAL A 2 -7.08 8.02 -6.84
C VAL A 2 -7.73 9.41 -6.87
N GLY A 3 -8.35 9.79 -8.00
CA GLY A 3 -9.03 11.09 -8.11
C GLY A 3 -10.18 11.28 -7.12
N ALA A 4 -10.95 10.22 -6.82
CA ALA A 4 -12.03 10.28 -5.84
C ALA A 4 -11.48 10.42 -4.41
N SER A 5 -10.44 9.65 -4.06
CA SER A 5 -9.79 9.72 -2.75
C SER A 5 -9.12 11.07 -2.52
N VAL A 6 -8.46 11.63 -3.54
CA VAL A 6 -7.87 12.98 -3.49
C VAL A 6 -8.97 14.04 -3.41
N ALA A 7 -10.08 13.90 -4.15
CA ALA A 7 -11.22 14.81 -4.04
C ALA A 7 -11.86 14.78 -2.66
N LEU A 8 -12.00 13.61 -2.03
CA LEU A 8 -12.49 13.48 -0.66
C LEU A 8 -11.52 14.13 0.35
N ALA A 9 -10.22 13.92 0.20
CA ALA A 9 -9.21 14.56 1.03
C ALA A 9 -9.22 16.10 0.86
N ALA A 10 -9.36 16.58 -0.37
CA ALA A 10 -9.48 18.00 -0.68
C ALA A 10 -10.78 18.60 -0.10
N GLY A 11 -11.90 17.87 -0.20
CA GLY A 11 -13.17 18.26 0.41
C GLY A 11 -13.08 18.34 1.93
N ALA A 12 -12.45 17.35 2.57
CA ALA A 12 -12.20 17.37 4.01
C ALA A 12 -11.32 18.56 4.41
N GLN A 13 -10.28 18.86 3.63
CA GLN A 13 -9.43 20.02 3.87
C GLN A 13 -10.16 21.35 3.73
N LEU A 14 -11.01 21.46 2.71
CA LEU A 14 -11.79 22.67 2.44
C LEU A 14 -12.79 22.94 3.58
N LEU A 15 -13.40 21.88 4.13
CA LEU A 15 -14.45 21.99 5.14
C LEU A 15 -13.91 22.12 6.57
N TRP A 16 -12.81 21.44 6.92
CA TRP A 16 -12.30 21.34 8.29
C TRP A 16 -10.89 21.90 8.52
N GLN A 17 -10.19 22.38 7.49
CA GLN A 17 -8.84 22.95 7.57
C GLN A 17 -7.85 22.09 8.37
N LEU A 18 -7.84 20.78 8.07
CA LEU A 18 -7.00 19.83 8.77
C LEU A 18 -5.51 20.10 8.56
N PRO A 19 -4.64 19.75 9.53
CA PRO A 19 -3.21 19.83 9.30
C PRO A 19 -2.78 18.80 8.24
N LEU A 20 -1.75 19.14 7.46
CA LEU A 20 -1.26 18.31 6.36
C LEU A 20 -0.86 16.90 6.81
N LEU A 21 -0.38 16.76 8.05
CA LEU A 21 -0.08 15.47 8.67
C LEU A 21 -1.32 14.58 8.77
N SER A 22 -2.47 15.13 9.20
CA SER A 22 -3.73 14.36 9.31
C SER A 22 -4.24 13.92 7.94
N ILE A 23 -4.12 14.78 6.93
CA ILE A 23 -4.43 14.40 5.53
C ILE A 23 -3.52 13.26 5.09
N GLY A 24 -2.21 13.38 5.34
CA GLY A 24 -1.24 12.36 4.98
C GLY A 24 -1.52 11.01 5.63
N CYS A 25 -1.80 10.99 6.93
CA CYS A 25 -2.23 9.80 7.66
C CYS A 25 -3.51 9.21 7.06
N GLY A 26 -4.53 10.04 6.79
CA GLY A 26 -5.79 9.60 6.16
C GLY A 26 -5.59 8.97 4.78
N LEU A 27 -4.70 9.53 3.96
CA LEU A 27 -4.34 8.97 2.65
C LEU A 27 -3.64 7.61 2.78
N ILE A 28 -2.74 7.43 3.75
CA ILE A 28 -2.10 6.14 3.99
C ILE A 28 -3.12 5.11 4.51
N VAL A 29 -4.04 5.47 5.39
CA VAL A 29 -5.13 4.57 5.83
C VAL A 29 -5.98 4.15 4.63
N ALA A 30 -6.38 5.09 3.78
CA ALA A 30 -7.15 4.79 2.57
C ALA A 30 -6.38 3.84 1.64
N ALA A 31 -5.08 4.09 1.44
CA ALA A 31 -4.21 3.21 0.66
C ALA A 31 -4.15 1.79 1.25
N LEU A 32 -4.01 1.67 2.57
CA LEU A 32 -3.93 0.39 3.28
C LEU A 32 -5.23 -0.40 3.11
N LEU A 33 -6.39 0.23 3.30
CA LEU A 33 -7.70 -0.40 3.12
C LEU A 33 -7.91 -0.87 1.67
N VAL A 34 -7.57 -0.02 0.69
CA VAL A 34 -7.67 -0.39 -0.73
C VAL A 34 -6.74 -1.56 -1.06
N THR A 35 -5.52 -1.57 -0.52
CA THR A 35 -4.55 -2.66 -0.76
C THR A 35 -5.06 -3.99 -0.18
N ILE A 36 -5.57 -3.97 1.05
CA ILE A 36 -6.05 -5.18 1.74
C ILE A 36 -7.31 -5.74 1.05
N GLN A 37 -8.22 -4.87 0.60
CA GLN A 37 -9.48 -5.29 -0.02
C GLN A 37 -9.40 -5.43 -1.55
N ALA A 38 -8.24 -5.22 -2.18
CA ALA A 38 -8.10 -5.18 -3.63
C ALA A 38 -8.59 -6.47 -4.33
N ALA A 39 -8.38 -7.64 -3.72
CA ALA A 39 -8.86 -8.92 -4.27
C ALA A 39 -10.40 -9.03 -4.23
N GLN A 40 -11.01 -8.59 -3.13
CA GLN A 40 -12.47 -8.61 -2.97
C GLN A 40 -13.14 -7.57 -3.90
N LEU A 41 -12.57 -6.37 -3.96
CA LEU A 41 -13.05 -5.29 -4.83
C LEU A 41 -12.96 -5.67 -6.31
N SER A 42 -11.84 -6.27 -6.75
CA SER A 42 -11.67 -6.71 -8.13
C SER A 42 -12.61 -7.85 -8.51
N ALA A 43 -12.88 -8.80 -7.61
CA ALA A 43 -13.87 -9.86 -7.82
C ALA A 43 -15.30 -9.30 -7.98
N LEU A 44 -15.71 -8.39 -7.09
CA LEU A 44 -17.02 -7.73 -7.14
C LEU A 44 -17.17 -6.87 -8.41
N TRP A 45 -16.15 -6.10 -8.76
CA TRP A 45 -16.17 -5.21 -9.92
C TRP A 45 -16.10 -5.95 -11.25
N ALA A 46 -15.46 -7.11 -11.28
CA ALA A 46 -15.47 -8.03 -12.43
C ALA A 46 -16.76 -8.87 -12.51
N ARG A 47 -17.68 -8.72 -11.53
CA ARG A 47 -18.96 -9.43 -11.47
C ARG A 47 -18.77 -10.94 -11.51
N PHE A 48 -17.88 -11.47 -10.68
CA PHE A 48 -17.77 -12.91 -10.53
C PHE A 48 -19.07 -13.53 -10.01
N PRO A 49 -19.38 -14.78 -10.41
CA PRO A 49 -20.52 -15.51 -9.85
C PRO A 49 -20.34 -15.62 -8.33
N LEU A 50 -21.37 -15.23 -7.59
CA LEU A 50 -21.35 -15.34 -6.13
C LEU A 50 -21.50 -16.82 -5.73
N PRO A 51 -20.73 -17.30 -4.74
CA PRO A 51 -20.87 -18.66 -4.24
C PRO A 51 -22.24 -18.80 -3.58
N VAL A 52 -23.06 -19.71 -4.08
CA VAL A 52 -24.33 -20.09 -3.48
C VAL A 52 -24.07 -21.18 -2.44
N ILE A 53 -24.23 -20.84 -1.16
CA ILE A 53 -24.07 -21.78 -0.05
C ILE A 53 -25.48 -22.14 0.43
N PRO A 54 -25.98 -23.38 0.20
CA PRO A 54 -27.31 -23.78 0.63
C PRO A 54 -27.38 -23.85 2.17
N ALA A 55 -28.56 -23.62 2.73
CA ALA A 55 -28.78 -23.82 4.15
C ALA A 55 -28.73 -25.34 4.50
N PRO A 56 -28.45 -25.71 5.75
CA PRO A 56 -28.51 -27.11 6.16
C PRO A 56 -29.91 -27.71 5.90
N GLY A 57 -29.97 -28.73 5.04
CA GLY A 57 -31.22 -29.40 4.64
C GLY A 57 -31.84 -28.90 3.33
N ASP A 58 -31.33 -27.81 2.74
CA ASP A 58 -31.74 -27.38 1.40
C ASP A 58 -31.14 -28.28 0.30
N PRO A 59 -31.83 -28.46 -0.83
CA PRO A 59 -31.28 -29.17 -1.96
C PRO A 59 -30.04 -28.45 -2.50
N THR A 60 -29.03 -29.22 -2.90
CA THR A 60 -27.79 -28.67 -3.46
C THR A 60 -28.09 -27.87 -4.72
N PRO A 61 -27.56 -26.64 -4.84
CA PRO A 61 -27.81 -25.80 -6.01
C PRO A 61 -27.25 -26.45 -7.27
N SER A 62 -27.94 -26.24 -8.39
CA SER A 62 -27.46 -26.68 -9.70
C SER A 62 -26.21 -25.90 -10.13
N ALA A 63 -25.39 -26.53 -10.99
CA ALA A 63 -24.21 -25.89 -11.53
C ALA A 63 -24.55 -24.59 -12.28
N PRO A 64 -23.66 -23.59 -12.28
CA PRO A 64 -23.85 -22.36 -13.04
C PRO A 64 -24.09 -22.65 -14.54
N PRO A 65 -24.87 -21.81 -15.24
CA PRO A 65 -25.17 -22.02 -16.65
C PRO A 65 -23.90 -22.00 -17.52
N LEU A 66 -23.84 -22.83 -18.56
CA LEU A 66 -22.67 -22.97 -19.45
C LEU A 66 -22.17 -21.64 -20.00
N ARG A 67 -23.07 -20.72 -20.39
CA ARG A 67 -22.71 -19.38 -20.85
C ARG A 67 -21.87 -18.59 -19.84
N LEU A 68 -22.12 -18.77 -18.54
CA LEU A 68 -21.38 -18.09 -17.49
C LEU A 68 -19.97 -18.68 -17.34
N LEU A 69 -19.85 -19.99 -17.52
CA LEU A 69 -18.55 -20.69 -17.51
C LEU A 69 -17.70 -20.33 -18.73
N GLU A 70 -18.32 -20.20 -19.91
CA GLU A 70 -17.66 -19.74 -21.14
C GLU A 70 -17.17 -18.29 -21.07
N ASP A 71 -17.92 -17.41 -20.38
CA ASP A 71 -17.55 -16.00 -20.16
C ASP A 71 -16.54 -15.80 -19.01
N LEU A 72 -16.28 -16.85 -18.22
CA LEU A 72 -15.42 -16.77 -17.03
C LEU A 72 -13.98 -16.35 -17.35
N PRO A 73 -13.29 -16.86 -18.40
CA PRO A 73 -11.95 -16.41 -18.76
C PRO A 73 -11.87 -14.90 -19.06
N ARG A 74 -12.94 -14.33 -19.65
CA ARG A 74 -13.03 -12.89 -19.90
C ARG A 74 -13.13 -12.13 -18.57
N ARG A 75 -13.97 -12.58 -17.64
CA ARG A 75 -14.13 -11.95 -16.31
C ARG A 75 -12.86 -12.03 -15.49
N VAL A 76 -12.11 -13.14 -15.56
CA VAL A 76 -10.81 -13.29 -14.89
C VAL A 76 -9.82 -12.25 -15.39
N ARG A 77 -9.70 -12.05 -16.71
CA ARG A 77 -8.81 -11.02 -17.28
C ARG A 77 -9.20 -9.60 -16.84
N VAL A 78 -10.50 -9.29 -16.81
CA VAL A 78 -11.00 -8.00 -16.31
C VAL A 78 -10.71 -7.83 -14.82
N SER A 79 -10.85 -8.89 -14.03
CA SER A 79 -10.55 -8.89 -12.60
C SER A 79 -9.07 -8.59 -12.33
N ASP A 80 -8.15 -9.25 -13.05
CA ASP A 80 -6.70 -9.00 -12.91
C ASP A 80 -6.30 -7.57 -13.32
N ALA A 81 -6.96 -7.01 -14.35
CA ALA A 81 -6.78 -5.61 -14.74
C ALA A 81 -7.28 -4.65 -13.64
N HIS A 82 -8.46 -4.90 -13.06
CA HIS A 82 -8.96 -4.11 -11.93
C HIS A 82 -8.05 -4.22 -10.71
N GLN A 83 -7.57 -5.42 -10.39
CA GLN A 83 -6.68 -5.67 -9.27
C GLN A 83 -5.38 -4.87 -9.40
N SER A 84 -4.73 -4.93 -10.57
CA SER A 84 -3.54 -4.13 -10.86
C SER A 84 -3.82 -2.62 -10.74
N GLY A 85 -4.98 -2.17 -11.22
CA GLY A 85 -5.42 -0.78 -11.07
C GLY A 85 -5.65 -0.33 -9.62
N PHE A 86 -6.26 -1.19 -8.79
CA PHE A 86 -6.45 -0.91 -7.36
C PHE A 86 -5.13 -0.83 -6.61
N ILE A 87 -4.19 -1.74 -6.89
CA ILE A 87 -2.86 -1.72 -6.28
C ILE A 87 -2.07 -0.48 -6.70
N ALA A 88 -2.08 -0.13 -7.99
CA ALA A 88 -1.47 1.11 -8.46
C ALA A 88 -2.08 2.34 -7.75
N ALA A 89 -3.41 2.40 -7.64
CA ALA A 89 -4.09 3.49 -6.96
C ALA A 89 -3.71 3.58 -5.47
N ALA A 90 -3.65 2.45 -4.77
CA ALA A 90 -3.22 2.41 -3.37
C ALA A 90 -1.77 2.85 -3.20
N VAL A 91 -0.86 2.40 -4.07
CA VAL A 91 0.54 2.84 -4.07
C VAL A 91 0.62 4.35 -4.23
N LEU A 92 -0.08 4.94 -5.20
CA LEU A 92 -0.10 6.38 -5.40
C LEU A 92 -0.66 7.14 -4.18
N LEU A 93 -1.73 6.66 -3.55
CA LEU A 93 -2.26 7.25 -2.32
C LEU A 93 -1.27 7.16 -1.15
N SER A 94 -0.57 6.04 -1.01
CA SER A 94 0.47 5.87 0.02
C SER A 94 1.66 6.80 -0.21
N VAL A 95 2.04 7.03 -1.48
CA VAL A 95 3.10 7.97 -1.86
C VAL A 95 2.68 9.39 -1.52
N LEU A 96 1.49 9.82 -1.95
CA LEU A 96 0.96 11.14 -1.63
C LEU A 96 0.86 11.37 -0.12
N GLY A 97 0.38 10.39 0.63
CA GLY A 97 0.29 10.47 2.08
C GLY A 97 1.66 10.57 2.76
N SER A 98 2.63 9.77 2.30
CA SER A 98 4.01 9.82 2.80
C SER A 98 4.70 11.15 2.50
N VAL A 99 4.50 11.68 1.29
CA VAL A 99 5.05 12.99 0.89
C VAL A 99 4.40 14.12 1.69
N ALA A 100 3.07 14.07 1.90
CA ALA A 100 2.37 15.07 2.71
C ALA A 100 2.91 15.13 4.15
N ILE A 101 3.22 13.97 4.74
CA ILE A 101 3.83 13.88 6.07
C ILE A 101 5.27 14.41 6.05
N ALA A 102 6.08 13.99 5.07
CA ALA A 102 7.51 14.29 5.03
C ALA A 102 7.86 15.61 4.33
N VAL A 103 6.88 16.41 3.88
CA VAL A 103 7.15 17.63 3.10
C VAL A 103 7.98 18.66 3.87
N ARG A 104 7.93 18.66 5.21
CA ARG A 104 8.74 19.51 6.09
C ARG A 104 9.64 18.65 6.98
N PRO A 105 10.85 18.27 6.50
CA PRO A 105 11.70 17.31 7.20
C PRO A 105 12.18 17.83 8.56
N GLU A 106 12.36 19.14 8.71
CA GLU A 106 12.79 19.82 9.95
C GLU A 106 11.76 19.72 11.08
N ALA A 107 10.47 19.63 10.74
CA ALA A 107 9.36 19.59 11.69
C ALA A 107 8.90 18.15 11.98
N LEU A 108 9.45 17.15 11.29
CA LEU A 108 8.98 15.79 11.37
C LEU A 108 9.63 15.05 12.55
N SER A 109 8.82 14.50 13.43
CA SER A 109 9.28 13.68 14.54
C SER A 109 9.85 12.33 14.07
N VAL A 110 10.62 11.67 14.93
CA VAL A 110 11.14 10.32 14.68
C VAL A 110 10.01 9.33 14.36
N VAL A 111 8.86 9.48 15.03
CA VAL A 111 7.67 8.65 14.81
C VAL A 111 7.06 8.89 13.43
N GLY A 112 7.11 10.14 12.93
CA GLY A 112 6.69 10.47 11.57
C GLY A 112 7.58 9.83 10.50
N TRP A 113 8.90 9.83 10.72
CA TRP A 113 9.83 9.11 9.85
C TRP A 113 9.64 7.60 9.90
N TYR A 114 9.39 7.04 11.08
CA TYR A 114 9.00 5.64 11.23
C TYR A 114 7.75 5.32 10.41
N LEU A 115 6.71 6.15 10.46
CA LEU A 115 5.48 5.92 9.70
C LEU A 115 5.74 5.84 8.19
N VAL A 116 6.54 6.76 7.64
CA VAL A 116 6.91 6.76 6.21
C VAL A 116 7.71 5.51 5.85
N ALA A 117 8.73 5.18 6.64
CA ALA A 117 9.58 4.02 6.41
C ALA A 117 8.81 2.69 6.56
N ALA A 118 7.96 2.58 7.58
CA ALA A 118 7.12 1.42 7.84
C ALA A 118 6.07 1.22 6.73
N THR A 119 5.48 2.30 6.22
CA THR A 119 4.56 2.24 5.07
C THR A 119 5.26 1.70 3.82
N ALA A 120 6.49 2.17 3.58
CA ALA A 120 7.28 1.72 2.45
C ALA A 120 7.72 0.25 2.59
N ALA A 121 8.19 -0.14 3.77
CA ALA A 121 8.53 -1.53 4.07
C ALA A 121 7.31 -2.45 3.98
N ALA A 122 6.15 -2.02 4.49
CA ALA A 122 4.91 -2.77 4.37
C ALA A 122 4.49 -2.96 2.90
N ALA A 123 4.60 -1.92 2.06
CA ALA A 123 4.32 -2.02 0.63
C ALA A 123 5.22 -3.06 -0.06
N THR A 124 6.54 -2.98 0.13
CA THR A 124 7.48 -3.94 -0.47
C THR A 124 7.25 -5.36 0.03
N LEU A 125 6.98 -5.52 1.33
CA LEU A 125 6.71 -6.81 1.95
C LEU A 125 5.42 -7.45 1.38
N ARG A 126 4.39 -6.67 1.05
CA ARG A 126 3.16 -7.18 0.43
C ARG A 126 3.36 -7.67 -1.00
N ALA A 127 4.42 -7.29 -1.69
CA ALA A 127 4.72 -7.80 -3.03
C ALA A 127 4.85 -9.33 -3.07
N ARG A 128 5.19 -9.98 -1.94
CA ARG A 128 5.25 -11.45 -1.85
C ARG A 128 3.87 -12.14 -1.84
N VAL A 129 2.80 -11.40 -1.56
CA VAL A 129 1.43 -11.93 -1.43
C VAL A 129 0.73 -11.99 -2.77
N TRP A 130 1.04 -11.06 -3.67
CA TRP A 130 0.42 -10.97 -4.98
C TRP A 130 1.20 -11.76 -6.00
N ASP A 131 0.56 -12.64 -6.79
CA ASP A 131 1.25 -13.39 -7.85
C ASP A 131 1.40 -12.59 -9.15
N SER A 132 0.50 -11.63 -9.40
CA SER A 132 0.52 -10.76 -10.59
C SER A 132 1.79 -9.91 -10.65
N ALA A 133 2.51 -9.99 -11.78
CA ALA A 133 3.76 -9.25 -12.01
C ALA A 133 3.56 -7.73 -11.89
N ALA A 134 2.46 -7.20 -12.43
CA ALA A 134 2.14 -5.78 -12.36
C ALA A 134 1.91 -5.32 -10.91
N CYS A 135 1.18 -6.11 -10.11
CA CYS A 135 0.93 -5.81 -8.71
C CYS A 135 2.23 -5.79 -7.89
N LYS A 136 3.13 -6.76 -8.12
CA LYS A 136 4.46 -6.79 -7.51
C LYS A 136 5.27 -5.55 -7.87
N ALA A 137 5.31 -5.20 -9.16
CA ALA A 137 6.06 -4.06 -9.65
C ALA A 137 5.60 -2.75 -8.99
N TRP A 138 4.29 -2.51 -8.91
CA TRP A 138 3.74 -1.33 -8.24
C TRP A 138 4.11 -1.26 -6.75
N LEU A 139 3.99 -2.37 -6.02
CA LEU A 139 4.30 -2.43 -4.60
C LEU A 139 5.80 -2.25 -4.32
N LEU A 140 6.66 -2.79 -5.17
CA LEU A 140 8.12 -2.61 -5.07
C LEU A 140 8.58 -1.22 -5.52
N ALA A 141 7.83 -0.57 -6.42
CA ALA A 141 8.09 0.80 -6.86
C ALA A 141 7.74 1.85 -5.80
N GLN A 142 6.86 1.54 -4.84
CA GLN A 142 6.41 2.47 -3.81
C GLN A 142 7.56 3.24 -3.11
N PRO A 143 8.60 2.59 -2.54
CA PRO A 143 9.70 3.31 -1.87
C PRO A 143 10.49 4.21 -2.82
N TYR A 144 10.64 3.81 -4.08
CA TYR A 144 11.30 4.62 -5.11
C TYR A 144 10.51 5.87 -5.45
N LEU A 145 9.18 5.73 -5.58
CA LEU A 145 8.30 6.85 -5.86
C LEU A 145 8.30 7.85 -4.69
N VAL A 146 8.25 7.38 -3.44
CA VAL A 146 8.36 8.27 -2.27
C VAL A 146 9.68 9.01 -2.26
N ALA A 147 10.80 8.28 -2.35
CA ALA A 147 12.13 8.89 -2.27
C ALA A 147 12.41 9.83 -3.46
N GLY A 148 11.99 9.46 -4.67
CA GLY A 148 12.12 10.30 -5.87
C GLY A 148 11.30 11.58 -5.79
N VAL A 149 10.05 11.51 -5.34
CA VAL A 149 9.20 12.70 -5.18
C VAL A 149 9.75 13.61 -4.07
N LEU A 150 10.16 13.04 -2.93
CA LEU A 150 10.78 13.81 -1.85
C LEU A 150 12.10 14.47 -2.28
N LEU A 151 12.92 13.78 -3.08
CA LEU A 151 14.14 14.36 -3.66
C LEU A 151 13.82 15.61 -4.49
N VAL A 152 12.84 15.52 -5.39
CA VAL A 152 12.40 16.67 -6.21
C VAL A 152 11.90 17.81 -5.33
N PHE A 153 11.07 17.51 -4.32
CA PHE A 153 10.56 18.54 -3.39
C PHE A 153 11.68 19.20 -2.58
N TYR A 154 12.60 18.42 -2.01
CA TYR A 154 13.68 18.94 -1.17
C TYR A 154 14.70 19.74 -1.97
N THR A 155 15.04 19.32 -3.19
CA THR A 155 15.90 20.11 -4.09
C THR A 155 15.22 21.40 -4.51
N ALA A 156 13.95 21.37 -4.91
CA ALA A 156 13.19 22.55 -5.32
C ALA A 156 12.98 23.57 -4.17
N THR A 157 12.95 23.10 -2.91
CA THR A 157 12.78 23.95 -1.72
C THR A 157 14.11 24.34 -1.03
N GLY A 158 15.26 24.01 -1.62
CA GLY A 158 16.59 24.36 -1.09
C GLY A 158 17.04 23.54 0.12
N ARG A 159 16.37 22.42 0.42
CA ARG A 159 16.67 21.53 1.56
C ARG A 159 17.68 20.44 1.19
N TYR A 160 18.91 20.85 0.90
CA TYR A 160 19.92 19.97 0.32
C TYR A 160 20.35 18.80 1.22
N VAL A 161 20.35 18.97 2.55
CA VAL A 161 20.69 17.87 3.47
C VAL A 161 19.65 16.74 3.39
N ALA A 162 18.37 17.10 3.40
CA ALA A 162 17.28 16.13 3.25
C ALA A 162 17.26 15.52 1.84
N ALA A 163 17.55 16.31 0.81
CA ALA A 163 17.71 15.83 -0.56
C ALA A 163 18.83 14.79 -0.68
N PHE A 164 19.99 15.03 -0.05
CA PHE A 164 21.09 14.06 -0.02
C PHE A 164 20.68 12.76 0.67
N GLY A 165 19.92 12.85 1.77
CA GLY A 165 19.31 11.68 2.42
C GLY A 165 18.41 10.88 1.47
N ALA A 166 17.58 11.56 0.67
CA ALA A 166 16.73 10.90 -0.33
C ALA A 166 17.56 10.23 -1.45
N VAL A 167 18.65 10.86 -1.92
CA VAL A 167 19.59 10.24 -2.87
C VAL A 167 20.21 8.97 -2.28
N LEU A 168 20.64 9.02 -1.01
CA LEU A 168 21.22 7.86 -0.33
C LEU A 168 20.23 6.70 -0.27
N VAL A 169 18.96 6.98 0.08
CA VAL A 169 17.90 5.97 0.09
C VAL A 169 17.71 5.36 -1.31
N LEU A 170 17.62 6.19 -2.36
CA LEU A 170 17.51 5.69 -3.73
C LEU A 170 18.70 4.82 -4.13
N ALA A 171 19.92 5.23 -3.77
CA ALA A 171 21.13 4.46 -4.05
C ALA A 171 21.12 3.09 -3.34
N VAL A 172 20.71 3.03 -2.07
CA VAL A 172 20.57 1.78 -1.33
C VAL A 172 19.51 0.87 -1.95
N LEU A 173 18.35 1.42 -2.33
CA LEU A 173 17.29 0.64 -2.99
C LEU A 173 17.77 0.08 -4.33
N MET A 174 18.42 0.91 -5.15
CA MET A 174 19.00 0.49 -6.43
C MET A 174 20.05 -0.61 -6.23
N LEU A 175 20.93 -0.47 -5.24
CA LEU A 175 21.94 -1.48 -4.93
C LEU A 175 21.29 -2.80 -4.52
N ALA A 176 20.27 -2.76 -3.67
CA ALA A 176 19.51 -3.95 -3.30
C ALA A 176 18.91 -4.65 -4.53
N TRP A 177 18.34 -3.89 -5.47
CA TRP A 177 17.82 -4.43 -6.72
C TRP A 177 18.89 -5.04 -7.62
N VAL A 178 20.04 -4.38 -7.75
CA VAL A 178 21.18 -4.91 -8.51
C VAL A 178 21.66 -6.23 -7.89
N VAL A 179 21.79 -6.30 -6.57
CA VAL A 179 22.18 -7.54 -5.87
C VAL A 179 21.17 -8.67 -6.11
N VAL A 180 19.87 -8.39 -6.02
CA VAL A 180 18.81 -9.37 -6.28
C VAL A 180 18.78 -9.82 -7.74
N ALA A 181 18.99 -8.89 -8.69
CA ALA A 181 19.01 -9.20 -10.12
C ALA A 181 20.23 -10.04 -10.53
N LEU A 182 21.40 -9.78 -9.92
CA LEU A 182 22.63 -10.53 -10.17
C LEU A 182 22.63 -11.93 -9.51
N ASN A 183 21.82 -12.13 -8.46
CA ASN A 183 21.80 -13.38 -7.69
C ASN A 183 20.37 -13.97 -7.65
N PRO A 184 19.86 -14.59 -8.72
CA PRO A 184 18.45 -15.03 -8.78
C PRO A 184 18.06 -16.01 -7.67
N GLY A 185 19.03 -16.76 -7.11
CA GLY A 185 18.80 -17.64 -5.97
C GLY A 185 18.29 -16.93 -4.71
N ILE A 186 18.62 -15.65 -4.49
CA ILE A 186 18.11 -14.89 -3.33
C ILE A 186 16.71 -14.30 -3.61
N ALA A 187 16.33 -14.19 -4.88
CA ALA A 187 15.03 -13.69 -5.29
C ALA A 187 13.91 -14.74 -5.13
N SER A 188 14.26 -16.03 -5.18
CA SER A 188 13.31 -17.14 -5.04
C SER A 188 12.99 -17.41 -3.56
N PRO A 189 11.73 -17.29 -3.10
CA PRO A 189 11.36 -17.61 -1.72
C PRO A 189 11.65 -19.06 -1.30
N GLU A 190 11.76 -19.97 -2.28
CA GLU A 190 11.99 -21.40 -2.08
C GLU A 190 13.42 -21.73 -1.62
N SER A 191 14.40 -20.83 -1.84
CA SER A 191 15.77 -21.00 -1.34
C SER A 191 15.90 -20.71 0.15
N TYR A 192 14.87 -20.11 0.76
CA TYR A 192 14.86 -19.78 2.19
C TYR A 192 14.18 -20.87 3.02
N SER A 193 14.68 -21.04 4.25
CA SER A 193 14.09 -21.98 5.21
C SER A 193 12.67 -21.57 5.63
N LEU A 194 11.84 -22.55 5.97
CA LEU A 194 10.46 -22.32 6.42
C LEU A 194 10.36 -21.38 7.65
N PRO A 195 11.23 -21.50 8.69
CA PRO A 195 11.20 -20.58 9.82
C PRO A 195 11.44 -19.12 9.41
N LEU A 196 12.38 -18.88 8.49
CA LEU A 196 12.70 -17.53 8.02
C LEU A 196 11.53 -16.91 7.27
N ARG A 197 10.85 -17.68 6.41
CA ARG A 197 9.63 -17.24 5.70
C ARG A 197 8.51 -16.88 6.67
N ARG A 198 8.34 -17.66 7.75
CA ARG A 198 7.36 -17.36 8.82
C ARG A 198 7.72 -16.10 9.59
N LEU A 199 8.99 -15.91 9.94
CA LEU A 199 9.47 -14.70 10.62
C LEU A 199 9.21 -13.45 9.77
N LEU A 200 9.49 -13.50 8.46
CA LEU A 200 9.17 -12.41 7.54
C LEU A 200 7.66 -12.11 7.49
N GLY A 201 6.83 -13.15 7.55
CA GLY A 201 5.38 -13.04 7.69
C GLY A 201 4.97 -12.27 8.96
N LEU A 202 5.56 -12.62 10.11
CA LEU A 202 5.29 -11.97 11.39
C LEU A 202 5.73 -10.51 11.39
N VAL A 203 6.92 -10.20 10.84
CA VAL A 203 7.42 -8.82 10.72
C VAL A 203 6.46 -7.97 9.90
N ALA A 204 6.01 -8.48 8.75
CA ALA A 204 5.07 -7.74 7.91
C ALA A 204 3.72 -7.51 8.59
N ALA A 205 3.18 -8.52 9.27
CA ALA A 205 1.94 -8.36 10.03
C ALA A 205 2.11 -7.36 11.18
N GLY A 206 3.24 -7.41 11.89
CA GLY A 206 3.57 -6.47 12.95
C GLY A 206 3.64 -5.02 12.46
N LEU A 207 4.27 -4.78 11.30
CA LEU A 207 4.28 -3.47 10.65
C LEU A 207 2.87 -3.02 10.29
N ASP A 208 2.07 -3.88 9.65
CA ASP A 208 0.72 -3.51 9.22
C ASP A 208 -0.19 -3.14 10.41
N VAL A 209 -0.08 -3.87 11.52
CA VAL A 209 -0.83 -3.61 12.75
C VAL A 209 -0.34 -2.34 13.46
N SER A 210 0.97 -2.08 13.47
CA SER A 210 1.54 -0.92 14.18
C SER A 210 1.24 0.43 13.49
N LEU A 211 0.99 0.43 12.18
CA LEU A 211 0.73 1.65 11.41
C LEU A 211 -0.45 2.46 11.93
N ILE A 212 -1.59 1.82 12.24
CA ILE A 212 -2.82 2.52 12.64
C ILE A 212 -2.67 3.21 14.01
N PRO A 213 -2.19 2.53 15.08
CA PRO A 213 -1.92 3.20 16.36
C PRO A 213 -0.93 4.36 16.23
N VAL A 214 0.13 4.20 15.41
CA VAL A 214 1.12 5.26 15.20
C VAL A 214 0.51 6.48 14.50
N MET A 215 -0.34 6.28 13.50
CA MET A 215 -1.07 7.38 12.87
C MET A 215 -1.99 8.09 13.88
N ALA A 216 -2.72 7.34 14.70
CA ALA A 216 -3.60 7.92 15.73
C ALA A 216 -2.81 8.73 16.78
N TYR A 217 -1.60 8.27 17.13
CA TYR A 217 -0.66 9.01 17.97
C TYR A 217 -0.18 10.30 17.30
N LEU A 218 0.28 10.24 16.05
CA LEU A 218 0.80 11.40 15.32
C LEU A 218 -0.27 12.48 15.06
N VAL A 219 -1.52 12.09 14.87
CA VAL A 219 -2.65 13.02 14.71
C VAL A 219 -3.10 13.63 16.04
N GLY A 220 -2.59 13.14 17.17
CA GLY A 220 -2.92 13.66 18.50
C GLY A 220 -4.23 13.13 19.07
N LEU A 221 -4.77 12.04 18.53
CA LEU A 221 -6.05 11.46 18.99
C LEU A 221 -5.95 11.00 20.45
N PHE A 222 -4.84 10.40 20.85
CA PHE A 222 -4.60 9.99 22.24
C PHE A 222 -4.50 11.19 23.18
N ALA A 223 -3.79 12.25 22.79
CA ALA A 223 -3.68 13.47 23.58
C ALA A 223 -5.04 14.16 23.73
N TRP A 224 -5.86 14.13 22.68
CA TRP A 224 -7.21 14.66 22.72
C TRP A 224 -8.11 13.90 23.71
N VAL A 225 -8.05 12.56 23.74
CA VAL A 225 -8.82 11.75 24.70
C VAL A 225 -8.31 11.96 26.13
N LEU A 226 -7.00 12.09 26.34
CA LEU A 226 -6.41 12.28 27.68
C LEU A 226 -6.69 13.66 28.28
N ASN A 227 -6.82 14.70 27.45
CA ASN A 227 -7.03 16.09 27.89
C ASN A 227 -8.51 16.52 27.89
N ARG A 228 -9.43 15.57 27.71
CA ARG A 228 -10.87 15.80 27.70
C ARG A 228 -11.50 15.23 28.95
#